data_AF-A0A075I536-F1
#
_entry.id   AF-A0A075I536-F1
#
_cell.length_a   1.000
_cell.length_b   1.000
_cell.length_c   1.000
_cell.angle_alpha   90.00
_cell.angle_beta   90.00
_cell.angle_gamma   90.00
#
_symmetry.space_group_name_H-M   'P 1'
#
loop_
_entity.id
_entity.type
_entity.pdbx_description
1 polymer ?
#
loop_
_entity_poly.entity_id
_entity_poly.type
_entity_poly.pdbx_seq_one_letter_code
_entity_poly.pdbx_strand_id
1 'polypeptide(L)'
;MPEEWVDGIFAQERGVRGGRFTHWLHTHPNAPAIPSEADANAAQWTEGIDMILGIHFFNKRHSSWLKKFGINDRTKLNPIGRTKTGHSILGLEMIGFHRTGFGVNLVITDENGNAIV
;
A
#
# COMPACT_ATOMS: atom_id res chain seq x y z
N MET A 1 22.40 18.72 -5.95
CA MET A 1 22.79 18.19 -4.63
C MET A 1 23.09 16.72 -4.87
N PRO A 2 24.32 16.23 -4.68
CA PRO A 2 24.62 14.81 -4.83
C PRO A 2 23.85 14.09 -3.73
N GLU A 3 22.91 13.24 -4.12
CA GLU A 3 22.17 12.44 -3.16
C GLU A 3 23.02 11.22 -2.78
N GLU A 4 23.43 11.17 -1.52
CA GLU A 4 24.19 10.10 -0.89
C GLU A 4 23.22 8.94 -0.58
N TRP A 5 22.56 8.39 -1.60
CA TRP A 5 21.71 7.20 -1.45
C TRP A 5 22.58 5.94 -1.49
N VAL A 6 23.42 5.70 -0.50
CA VAL A 6 24.12 4.40 -0.36
C VAL A 6 24.42 3.99 1.08
N ASP A 7 24.15 4.81 2.08
CA ASP A 7 23.98 4.32 3.45
C ASP A 7 22.74 3.43 3.38
N GLY A 8 22.98 2.11 3.41
CA GLY A 8 22.05 1.10 2.89
C GLY A 8 20.60 1.29 3.31
N ILE A 9 19.66 0.67 2.58
CA ILE A 9 18.20 0.85 2.65
C ILE A 9 17.60 0.92 4.09
N PHE A 10 18.31 0.45 5.12
CA PHE A 10 17.93 0.48 6.54
C PHE A 10 18.98 1.04 7.52
N ALA A 11 19.90 1.91 7.09
CA ALA A 11 20.92 2.48 7.98
C ALA A 11 20.29 3.19 9.22
N GLN A 12 20.85 2.93 10.41
CA GLN A 12 20.39 3.54 11.68
C GLN A 12 20.54 5.07 11.68
N GLU A 13 21.56 5.58 10.98
CA GLU A 13 21.78 7.00 10.79
C GLU A 13 21.23 7.40 9.41
N ARG A 14 20.25 8.32 9.38
CA ARG A 14 19.66 8.81 8.13
C ARG A 14 20.36 10.10 7.71
N GLY A 15 20.89 10.14 6.48
CA GLY A 15 21.41 11.36 5.86
C GLY A 15 20.37 12.48 5.67
N VAL A 16 20.85 13.65 5.21
CA VAL A 16 20.04 14.87 5.06
C VAL A 16 18.93 14.68 4.01
N ARG A 17 17.66 14.88 4.39
CA ARG A 17 16.53 14.66 3.48
C ARG A 17 16.35 15.81 2.49
N GLY A 18 16.93 15.68 1.30
CA GLY A 18 16.57 16.48 0.13
C GLY A 18 15.24 16.02 -0.48
N GLY A 19 14.10 16.27 0.18
CA GLY A 19 12.81 15.77 -0.31
C GLY A 19 12.15 16.68 -1.34
N ARG A 20 12.01 16.22 -2.59
CA ARG A 20 10.91 16.67 -3.46
C ARG A 20 9.72 15.73 -3.26
N PHE A 21 8.55 16.27 -2.95
CA PHE A 21 7.31 15.49 -2.84
C PHE A 21 6.84 15.09 -4.24
N THR A 22 7.35 13.97 -4.76
CA THR A 22 7.00 13.44 -6.09
C THR A 22 6.08 12.23 -6.04
N HIS A 23 5.77 11.74 -4.84
CA HIS A 23 5.02 10.50 -4.62
C HIS A 23 3.76 10.77 -3.82
N TRP A 24 2.71 9.99 -4.08
CA TRP A 24 1.43 10.08 -3.41
C TRP A 24 1.09 8.72 -2.78
N LEU A 25 0.30 8.74 -1.70
CA LEU A 25 -0.21 7.54 -1.06
C LEU A 25 -1.66 7.77 -0.69
N HIS A 26 -2.54 6.90 -1.17
CA HIS A 26 -3.94 6.84 -0.73
C HIS A 26 -4.35 5.42 -0.36
N THR A 27 -5.52 5.33 0.26
CA THR A 27 -6.04 4.08 0.79
C THR A 27 -7.27 3.62 0.03
N HIS A 28 -7.33 2.32 -0.26
CA HIS A 28 -8.52 1.61 -0.74
C HIS A 28 -9.13 0.81 0.43
N PRO A 29 -10.05 1.42 1.21
CA PRO A 29 -10.64 0.74 2.35
C PRO A 29 -11.58 -0.39 1.87
N ASN A 30 -11.38 -1.60 2.38
CA ASN A 30 -12.09 -2.81 2.00
C ASN A 30 -12.04 -3.12 0.49
N ALA A 31 -10.99 -2.69 -0.19
CA ALA A 31 -10.75 -2.96 -1.59
C ALA A 31 -9.28 -3.38 -1.80
N PRO A 32 -9.00 -4.19 -2.84
CA PRO A 32 -7.64 -4.58 -3.16
C PRO A 32 -6.82 -3.35 -3.60
N ALA A 33 -5.49 -3.45 -3.45
CA ALA A 33 -4.55 -2.44 -3.93
C ALA A 33 -4.39 -2.54 -5.46
N ILE A 34 -5.41 -2.10 -6.21
CA ILE A 34 -5.46 -2.11 -7.67
C ILE A 34 -5.79 -0.69 -8.14
N PRO A 35 -5.11 -0.17 -9.17
CA PRO A 35 -5.41 1.16 -9.68
C PRO A 35 -6.78 1.16 -10.37
N SER A 36 -7.62 2.11 -9.98
CA SER A 36 -8.82 2.50 -10.70
C SER A 36 -8.47 3.40 -11.90
N GLU A 37 -9.47 3.69 -12.73
CA GLU A 37 -9.31 4.67 -13.81
C GLU A 37 -8.97 6.07 -13.28
N ALA A 38 -9.54 6.46 -12.13
CA ALA A 38 -9.22 7.72 -11.49
C ALA A 38 -7.76 7.77 -11.01
N ASP A 39 -7.27 6.66 -10.43
CA ASP A 39 -5.87 6.53 -10.01
C ASP A 39 -4.94 6.59 -11.23
N ALA A 40 -5.30 5.90 -12.33
CA ALA A 40 -4.51 5.93 -13.55
C ALA A 40 -4.41 7.33 -14.17
N ASN A 41 -5.50 8.10 -14.12
CA ASN A 41 -5.54 9.50 -14.56
C ASN A 41 -4.74 10.42 -13.62
N ALA A 42 -4.85 10.24 -12.31
CA ALA A 42 -4.08 11.00 -11.33
C ALA A 42 -2.57 10.75 -11.46
N ALA A 43 -2.19 9.49 -11.71
CA ALA A 43 -0.80 9.11 -11.92
C ALA A 43 -0.14 9.85 -13.09
N GLN A 44 -0.89 10.26 -14.12
CA GLN A 44 -0.34 11.05 -15.24
C GLN A 44 0.27 12.39 -14.81
N TRP A 45 -0.18 12.93 -13.68
CA TRP A 45 0.28 14.19 -13.11
C TRP A 45 1.31 14.01 -11.98
N THR A 46 1.66 12.77 -11.67
CA THR A 46 2.63 12.41 -10.64
C THR A 46 3.99 12.16 -11.28
N GLU A 47 4.99 12.92 -10.86
CA GLU A 47 6.37 12.75 -11.37
C GLU A 47 7.06 11.48 -10.83
N GLY A 48 6.66 11.01 -9.64
CA GLY A 48 7.13 9.78 -9.02
C GLY A 48 6.14 8.63 -9.16
N ILE A 49 5.93 7.90 -8.06
CA ILE A 49 5.01 6.74 -7.99
C ILE A 49 3.77 7.11 -7.17
N ASP A 50 2.61 6.71 -7.67
CA ASP A 50 1.36 6.75 -6.92
C ASP A 50 1.19 5.43 -6.16
N MET A 51 1.10 5.49 -4.83
CA MET A 51 1.03 4.31 -3.97
C MET A 51 -0.41 4.07 -3.52
N ILE A 52 -0.87 2.84 -3.68
CA ILE A 52 -2.23 2.45 -3.28
C ILE A 52 -2.12 1.44 -2.14
N LEU A 53 -2.65 1.78 -0.97
CA LEU A 53 -2.75 0.91 0.19
C LEU A 53 -4.15 0.30 0.30
N GLY A 54 -4.28 -0.96 -0.09
CA GLY A 54 -5.47 -1.76 0.17
C GLY A 54 -5.51 -2.20 1.63
N ILE A 55 -6.56 -1.84 2.35
CA ILE A 55 -6.76 -2.26 3.75
C ILE A 55 -8.01 -3.11 3.85
N HIS A 56 -7.85 -4.35 4.31
CA HIS A 56 -8.99 -5.25 4.50
C HIS A 56 -9.45 -5.22 5.95
N PHE A 57 -10.62 -4.67 6.21
CA PHE A 57 -11.29 -4.75 7.50
C PHE A 57 -12.36 -5.85 7.49
N PHE A 58 -12.56 -6.50 8.63
CA PHE A 58 -13.70 -7.39 8.81
C PHE A 58 -14.96 -6.61 9.21
N ASN A 59 -16.05 -6.78 8.45
CA ASN A 59 -17.41 -6.49 8.90
C ASN A 59 -18.37 -7.56 8.31
N LYS A 60 -19.20 -8.21 9.15
CA LYS A 60 -20.18 -9.24 8.74
C LYS A 60 -21.09 -8.81 7.57
N ARG A 61 -21.29 -7.51 7.34
CA ARG A 61 -22.12 -6.97 6.24
C ARG A 61 -21.40 -6.88 4.88
N HIS A 62 -20.07 -6.96 4.83
CA HIS A 62 -19.28 -6.68 3.62
C HIS A 62 -18.97 -7.91 2.73
N SER A 63 -19.10 -9.13 3.26
CA SER A 63 -18.64 -10.35 2.55
C SER A 63 -19.42 -10.64 1.26
N SER A 64 -20.72 -10.32 1.21
CA SER A 64 -21.55 -10.56 0.02
C SER A 64 -21.23 -9.61 -1.14
N TRP A 65 -20.82 -8.36 -0.84
CA TRP A 65 -20.46 -7.37 -1.87
C TRP A 65 -19.09 -7.69 -2.48
N LEU A 66 -18.10 -8.08 -1.66
CA LEU A 66 -16.76 -8.44 -2.13
C LEU A 66 -16.75 -9.63 -3.10
N LYS A 67 -17.56 -10.66 -2.81
CA LYS A 67 -17.72 -11.83 -3.68
C LYS A 67 -18.22 -11.47 -5.09
N LYS A 68 -19.05 -10.43 -5.22
CA LYS A 68 -19.57 -9.97 -6.53
C LYS A 68 -18.46 -9.47 -7.47
N PHE A 69 -17.38 -8.94 -6.91
CA PHE A 69 -16.26 -8.36 -7.67
C PHE A 69 -15.05 -9.31 -7.76
N GLY A 70 -15.21 -10.58 -7.37
CA GLY A 70 -14.11 -11.56 -7.38
C GLY A 70 -12.98 -11.23 -6.39
N ILE A 71 -13.24 -10.35 -5.42
CA ILE A 71 -12.27 -10.03 -4.37
C ILE A 71 -12.24 -11.19 -3.38
N ASN A 72 -11.05 -11.71 -3.11
CA ASN A 72 -10.86 -12.82 -2.18
C ASN A 72 -11.48 -12.51 -0.81
N ASP A 73 -12.30 -13.45 -0.33
CA ASP A 73 -12.97 -13.36 0.97
C ASP A 73 -11.95 -13.58 2.09
N ARG A 74 -11.31 -12.49 2.50
CA ARG A 74 -10.29 -12.47 3.57
C ARG A 74 -10.89 -12.58 4.97
N THR A 75 -12.21 -12.73 5.10
CA THR A 75 -12.88 -12.84 6.41
C THR A 75 -12.43 -14.04 7.24
N LYS A 76 -11.80 -15.03 6.60
CA LYS A 76 -11.22 -16.21 7.25
C LYS A 76 -9.77 -16.03 7.73
N LEU A 77 -9.13 -14.91 7.42
CA LEU A 77 -7.77 -14.63 7.89
C LEU A 77 -7.78 -14.27 9.38
N ASN A 78 -6.70 -14.61 10.07
CA ASN A 78 -6.46 -14.11 11.42
C ASN A 78 -6.18 -12.60 11.35
N PRO A 79 -6.77 -11.78 12.23
CA PRO A 79 -6.46 -10.36 12.26
C PRO A 79 -4.98 -10.11 12.55
N ILE A 80 -4.35 -9.25 11.74
CA ILE A 80 -2.98 -8.77 11.98
C ILE A 80 -2.95 -7.57 12.94
N GLY A 81 -4.12 -6.98 13.21
CA GLY A 81 -4.25 -5.85 14.13
C GLY A 81 -5.70 -5.45 14.36
N ARG A 82 -5.91 -4.51 15.28
CA ARG A 82 -7.23 -3.96 15.60
C ARG A 82 -7.15 -2.44 15.72
N THR A 83 -8.08 -1.74 15.09
CA THR A 83 -8.14 -0.27 15.18
C THR A 83 -8.67 0.16 16.55
N LYS A 84 -8.42 1.42 16.92
CA LYS A 84 -9.02 2.05 18.12
C LYS A 84 -10.56 2.04 18.10
N THR A 85 -11.16 2.00 16.91
CA THR A 85 -12.61 1.91 16.71
C THR A 85 -13.14 0.47 16.78
N GLY A 86 -12.27 -0.51 17.04
CA GLY A 86 -12.65 -1.91 17.27
C GLY A 86 -12.71 -2.80 16.03
N HIS A 87 -12.39 -2.28 14.85
CA HIS A 87 -12.38 -3.03 13.59
C HIS A 87 -11.13 -3.91 13.50
N SER A 88 -11.32 -5.18 13.16
CA SER A 88 -10.21 -6.10 12.89
C SER A 88 -9.62 -5.82 11.51
N ILE A 89 -8.31 -5.63 11.44
CA ILE A 89 -7.54 -5.54 10.20
C ILE A 89 -7.10 -6.95 9.85
N LEU A 90 -7.51 -7.43 8.67
CA LEU A 90 -7.30 -8.79 8.20
C LEU A 90 -6.11 -8.91 7.25
N GLY A 91 -5.68 -7.79 6.66
CA GLY A 91 -4.57 -7.77 5.73
C GLY A 91 -4.33 -6.37 5.16
N LEU A 92 -3.10 -6.18 4.70
CA LEU A 92 -2.64 -5.00 3.98
C LEU A 92 -2.06 -5.44 2.64
N GLU A 93 -2.33 -4.66 1.60
CA GLU A 93 -1.68 -4.79 0.29
C GLU A 93 -1.22 -3.41 -0.13
N MET A 94 -0.04 -3.32 -0.73
CA MET A 94 0.44 -2.06 -1.26
C MET A 94 0.99 -2.28 -2.66
N ILE A 95 0.65 -1.38 -3.57
CA ILE A 95 1.24 -1.31 -4.90
C ILE A 95 1.79 0.09 -5.15
N GLY A 96 2.82 0.18 -5.97
CA GLY A 96 3.27 1.42 -6.58
C GLY A 96 2.88 1.43 -8.06
N PHE A 97 2.14 2.44 -8.50
CA PHE A 97 1.70 2.63 -9.86
C PHE A 97 2.42 3.82 -10.51
N HIS A 98 3.11 3.57 -11.61
CA HIS A 98 3.82 4.61 -12.36
C HIS A 98 2.97 5.10 -13.54
N ARG A 99 3.14 6.37 -13.92
CA ARG A 99 2.44 6.99 -15.05
C ARG A 99 2.55 6.26 -16.39
N THR A 100 3.57 5.41 -16.56
CA THR A 100 3.73 4.54 -17.74
C THR A 100 2.76 3.36 -17.77
N GLY A 101 1.93 3.16 -16.73
CA GLY A 101 0.96 2.08 -16.63
C GLY A 101 1.49 0.81 -15.95
N PHE A 102 2.72 0.82 -15.44
CA PHE A 102 3.30 -0.31 -14.72
C PHE A 102 3.01 -0.22 -13.22
N GLY A 103 2.44 -1.30 -12.66
CA GLY A 103 2.27 -1.49 -11.23
C GLY A 103 3.30 -2.46 -10.68
N VAL A 104 3.87 -2.15 -9.51
CA VAL A 104 4.75 -3.05 -8.74
C VAL A 104 4.12 -3.37 -7.40
N ASN A 105 4.13 -4.65 -7.01
CA ASN A 105 3.73 -5.05 -5.66
C ASN A 105 4.82 -4.62 -4.67
N LEU A 106 4.42 -3.93 -3.61
CA LEU A 106 5.32 -3.51 -2.56
C LEU A 106 5.22 -4.51 -1.41
N VAL A 107 6.35 -5.16 -1.10
CA VAL A 107 6.47 -6.07 0.05
C VAL A 107 6.91 -5.25 1.26
N ILE A 108 6.11 -5.29 2.32
CA ILE A 108 6.47 -4.66 3.60
C ILE A 108 7.44 -5.60 4.31
N THR A 109 8.57 -5.06 4.77
CA THR A 109 9.64 -5.86 5.38
C THR A 109 10.01 -5.33 6.77
N ASP A 110 10.58 -6.22 7.59
CA ASP A 110 11.26 -5.81 8.83
C ASP A 110 12.60 -5.14 8.52
N GLU A 111 13.31 -4.69 9.56
CA GLU A 111 14.65 -4.08 9.43
C GLU A 111 15.72 -5.01 8.82
N ASN A 112 15.46 -6.31 8.76
CA ASN A 112 16.33 -7.32 8.17
C ASN A 112 15.94 -7.68 6.73
N GLY A 113 14.87 -7.06 6.18
CA GLY A 113 14.36 -7.36 4.84
C GLY A 113 13.46 -8.58 4.76
N ASN A 114 13.07 -9.19 5.89
CA ASN A 114 12.10 -10.29 5.89
C ASN A 114 10.70 -9.76 5.66
N ALA A 115 9.92 -10.40 4.79
CA ALA A 115 8.55 -10.00 4.54
C ALA A 115 7.70 -10.10 5.83
N ILE A 116 7.00 -9.01 6.16
CA ILE A 116 6.00 -8.98 7.22
C ILE A 116 4.70 -9.51 6.60
N VAL A 117 4.47 -10.82 6.77
CA VAL A 117 3.27 -11.55 6.29
C VAL A 117 2.41 -11.97 7.47
#